data_AF-A0A8H2HIF9-F1
#
_entry.id   AF-A0A8H2HIF9-F1
#
_cell.length_a   1.000
_cell.length_b   1.000
_cell.length_c   1.000
_cell.angle_alpha   90.00
_cell.angle_beta   90.00
_cell.angle_gamma   90.00
#
_symmetry.space_group_name_H-M   'P 1'
#
loop_
_entity.id
_entity.type
_entity.pdbx_description
1 polymer ?
#
loop_
_entity_poly.entity_id
_entity_poly.type
_entity_poly.pdbx_seq_one_letter_code
_entity_poly.pdbx_strand_id
1 'polypeptide(L)'
;MSGTGSPSHSNPTSRPATPGSLPQDSETKGKITMLIGILRKFLGVADLAGVRFSLPANLMEPIPNLEYWNYLDYPNAFANIGESDDDLERCLAVLTFWFTKDLKFIKGKPCKPYNSTLGEFFRCHWDVENTEGSNAKPTRVCFLTEQTSHHPPISAFYVDCKEKGISAKGYDQISARFTGTSIRVAPGNHNLGIFIDIHNGRINETWNLTHPAAHLGGLLTGALSITVQDICYITCPKLKLKVILHYLDEPWVGRSKYRVEGVIFKYDPENDTITRIKDVPDKDIKARIDGCWISELYYTPAGSKVTIMIPLEY
;
A
#
# COMPACT_ATOMS: atom_id res chain seq x y z
N MET A 1 -67.40 -19.46 -28.98
CA MET A 1 -68.00 -20.27 -27.91
C MET A 1 -67.23 -21.58 -27.83
N SER A 2 -66.73 -21.89 -26.63
CA SER A 2 -66.51 -23.24 -26.03
C SER A 2 -66.08 -24.41 -26.93
N GLY A 3 -65.07 -25.22 -26.64
CA GLY A 3 -64.30 -25.42 -25.42
C GLY A 3 -63.64 -26.81 -25.44
N THR A 4 -62.46 -26.89 -24.80
CA THR A 4 -61.95 -27.97 -23.94
C THR A 4 -61.69 -29.40 -24.47
N GLY A 5 -60.41 -29.78 -24.41
CA GLY A 5 -59.90 -31.15 -24.28
C GLY A 5 -58.40 -31.14 -23.94
N SER A 6 -58.07 -31.42 -22.67
CA SER A 6 -56.77 -31.29 -21.99
C SER A 6 -55.65 -32.25 -22.47
N PRO A 7 -54.37 -31.93 -22.19
CA PRO A 7 -53.36 -32.97 -22.00
C PRO A 7 -52.67 -32.95 -20.61
N SER A 8 -52.61 -34.15 -20.04
CA SER A 8 -51.55 -34.76 -19.20
C SER A 8 -50.93 -33.98 -18.04
N HIS A 9 -51.18 -34.50 -16.83
CA HIS A 9 -50.39 -34.28 -15.62
C HIS A 9 -48.94 -34.76 -15.79
N SER A 10 -47.97 -33.87 -15.56
CA SER A 10 -46.61 -34.23 -15.14
C SER A 10 -46.37 -33.64 -13.75
N ASN A 11 -45.91 -34.49 -12.83
CA ASN A 11 -45.53 -34.09 -11.47
C ASN A 11 -44.37 -33.10 -11.49
N PRO A 12 -44.36 -32.05 -10.64
CA PRO A 12 -43.19 -31.20 -10.51
C PRO A 12 -42.08 -31.97 -9.81
N THR A 13 -40.97 -32.19 -10.51
CA THR A 13 -39.70 -32.64 -9.95
C THR A 13 -39.24 -31.63 -8.89
N SER A 14 -38.98 -32.14 -7.69
CA SER A 14 -38.42 -31.41 -6.56
C SER A 14 -37.13 -30.66 -6.96
N ARG A 15 -37.07 -29.36 -6.69
CA ARG A 15 -35.82 -28.58 -6.76
C ARG A 15 -34.74 -29.23 -5.88
N PRO A 16 -33.48 -29.31 -6.32
CA PRO A 16 -32.37 -29.62 -5.42
C PRO A 16 -32.26 -28.49 -4.38
N ALA A 17 -32.20 -28.86 -3.10
CA ALA A 17 -31.94 -27.93 -2.02
C ALA A 17 -30.56 -27.28 -2.20
N THR A 18 -30.50 -25.97 -1.95
CA THR A 18 -29.27 -25.19 -1.86
C THR A 18 -28.33 -25.85 -0.83
N PRO A 19 -27.04 -26.10 -1.14
CA PRO A 19 -26.10 -26.58 -0.15
C PRO A 19 -26.04 -25.58 1.00
N GLY A 20 -26.34 -26.05 2.21
CA GLY A 20 -26.34 -25.24 3.42
C GLY A 20 -24.99 -24.55 3.63
N SER A 21 -25.05 -23.29 4.05
CA SER A 21 -23.91 -22.55 4.57
C SER A 21 -23.24 -23.37 5.69
N LEU A 22 -22.01 -23.81 5.45
CA LEU A 22 -21.15 -24.36 6.51
C LEU A 22 -20.99 -23.31 7.62
N PRO A 23 -20.90 -23.72 8.89
CA PRO A 23 -20.74 -22.78 10.00
C PRO A 23 -19.34 -22.13 9.92
N GLN A 24 -19.29 -20.89 9.44
CA GLN A 24 -18.08 -20.04 9.34
C GLN A 24 -17.26 -20.02 10.64
N ASP A 25 -17.90 -20.17 11.80
CA ASP A 25 -17.26 -20.19 13.11
C ASP A 25 -16.36 -21.41 13.34
N SER A 26 -16.72 -22.57 12.79
CA SER A 26 -15.94 -23.81 12.95
C SER A 26 -14.66 -23.79 12.12
N GLU A 27 -14.75 -23.28 10.90
CA GLU A 27 -13.64 -23.16 9.96
C GLU A 27 -12.64 -22.10 10.45
N THR A 28 -13.14 -20.97 10.94
CA THR A 28 -12.32 -19.89 11.53
C THR A 28 -11.55 -20.38 12.75
N LYS A 29 -12.19 -21.14 13.66
CA LYS A 29 -11.50 -21.76 14.81
C LYS A 29 -10.44 -22.77 14.40
N GLY A 30 -10.69 -23.56 13.35
CA GLY A 30 -9.71 -24.49 12.78
C GLY A 30 -8.48 -23.76 12.21
N LYS A 31 -8.70 -22.68 11.44
CA LYS A 31 -7.66 -21.81 10.89
C LYS A 31 -6.81 -21.15 11.99
N ILE A 32 -7.44 -20.64 13.05
CA ILE A 32 -6.76 -20.05 14.20
C ILE A 32 -5.90 -21.08 14.94
N THR A 33 -6.44 -22.28 15.20
CA THR A 33 -5.70 -23.35 15.89
C THR A 33 -4.47 -23.78 15.09
N MET A 34 -4.62 -23.86 13.77
CA MET A 34 -3.52 -24.14 12.84
C MET A 34 -2.47 -23.02 12.86
N LEU A 35 -2.90 -21.75 12.79
CA LEU A 35 -2.02 -20.59 12.84
C LEU A 35 -1.22 -20.56 14.16
N ILE A 36 -1.89 -20.72 15.31
CA ILE A 36 -1.26 -20.80 16.64
C ILE A 36 -0.26 -21.95 16.72
N GLY A 37 -0.63 -23.13 16.20
CA GLY A 37 0.25 -24.30 16.16
C GLY A 37 1.53 -24.03 15.36
N ILE A 38 1.45 -23.24 14.30
CA ILE A 38 2.63 -22.84 13.53
C ILE A 38 3.41 -21.74 14.25
N LEU A 39 2.74 -20.72 14.80
CA LEU A 39 3.39 -19.63 15.54
C LEU A 39 4.22 -20.14 16.73
N ARG A 40 3.77 -21.21 17.39
CA ARG A 40 4.53 -21.90 18.45
C ARG A 40 5.90 -22.41 17.98
N LYS A 41 6.08 -22.73 16.68
CA LYS A 41 7.36 -23.17 16.12
C LYS A 41 8.38 -22.03 15.97
N PHE A 42 7.94 -20.78 16.07
CA PHE A 42 8.78 -19.59 15.96
C PHE A 42 9.11 -18.96 17.32
N LEU A 43 8.48 -19.40 18.41
CA LEU A 43 8.82 -18.96 19.77
C LEU A 43 10.26 -19.38 20.10
N GLY A 44 11.14 -18.39 20.33
CA GLY A 44 12.53 -18.62 20.70
C GLY A 44 13.54 -18.65 19.54
N VAL A 45 13.11 -18.42 18.29
CA VAL A 45 14.04 -18.29 17.14
C VAL A 45 14.44 -16.83 16.97
N ALA A 46 15.69 -16.49 17.30
CA ALA A 46 16.20 -15.12 17.24
C ALA A 46 16.36 -14.58 15.80
N ASP A 47 16.52 -15.47 14.82
CA ASP A 47 16.66 -15.09 13.41
C ASP A 47 15.74 -15.94 12.52
N LEU A 48 14.66 -15.33 12.03
CA LEU A 48 13.72 -15.96 11.11
C LEU A 48 14.20 -15.93 9.65
N ALA A 49 15.31 -15.26 9.33
CA ALA A 49 15.77 -15.09 7.94
C ALA A 49 16.04 -16.42 7.21
N GLY A 50 16.35 -17.50 7.94
CA GLY A 50 16.53 -18.85 7.40
C GLY A 50 15.31 -19.78 7.50
N VAL A 51 14.26 -19.41 8.26
CA VAL A 51 13.13 -20.30 8.51
C VAL A 51 12.07 -20.14 7.42
N ARG A 52 12.04 -21.09 6.49
CA ARG A 52 11.02 -21.13 5.42
C ARG A 52 9.65 -21.42 6.03
N PHE A 53 8.77 -20.43 5.97
CA PHE A 53 7.40 -20.57 6.46
C PHE A 53 6.41 -20.86 5.32
N SER A 54 6.09 -22.14 5.14
CA SER A 54 4.99 -22.55 4.27
C SER A 54 3.66 -22.46 5.01
N LEU A 55 2.74 -21.65 4.50
CA LEU A 55 1.36 -21.67 4.96
C LEU A 55 0.59 -22.71 4.12
N PRO A 56 -0.29 -23.50 4.74
CA PRO A 56 -1.18 -24.40 4.00
C PRO A 56 -2.13 -23.60 3.10
N ALA A 57 -2.51 -24.19 1.97
CA ALA A 57 -3.20 -23.48 0.88
C ALA A 57 -4.54 -22.85 1.30
N ASN A 58 -5.23 -23.42 2.28
CA ASN A 58 -6.48 -22.89 2.85
C ASN A 58 -6.30 -21.59 3.67
N LEU A 59 -5.05 -21.19 3.93
CA LEU A 59 -4.66 -19.93 4.56
C LEU A 59 -4.02 -18.95 3.57
N MET A 60 -3.97 -19.30 2.27
CA MET A 60 -3.47 -18.43 1.21
C MET A 60 -4.64 -17.94 0.35
N GLU A 61 -4.52 -16.72 -0.15
CA GLU A 61 -5.46 -16.19 -1.13
C GLU A 61 -5.00 -16.54 -2.54
N PRO A 62 -5.92 -16.81 -3.48
CA PRO A 62 -5.58 -17.23 -4.83
C PRO A 62 -5.12 -16.06 -5.73
N ILE A 63 -4.21 -15.24 -5.21
CA ILE A 63 -3.67 -14.04 -5.84
C ILE A 63 -2.15 -14.20 -5.95
N PRO A 64 -1.54 -14.00 -7.13
CA PRO A 64 -0.08 -13.99 -7.28
C PRO A 64 0.57 -12.85 -6.49
N ASN A 65 1.76 -13.08 -5.92
CA ASN A 65 2.49 -12.07 -5.16
C ASN A 65 2.79 -10.83 -6.01
N LEU A 66 3.20 -11.00 -7.26
CA LEU A 66 3.48 -9.88 -8.17
C LEU A 66 2.25 -9.03 -8.55
N GLU A 67 1.06 -9.60 -8.54
CA GLU A 67 -0.19 -8.84 -8.72
C GLU A 67 -0.55 -8.09 -7.44
N TYR A 68 -0.46 -8.78 -6.29
CA TYR A 68 -0.89 -8.26 -4.99
C TYR A 68 -0.08 -7.05 -4.51
N TRP A 69 1.24 -7.01 -4.76
CA TRP A 69 2.14 -5.97 -4.25
C TRP A 69 2.34 -4.78 -5.18
N ASN A 70 1.44 -4.55 -6.15
CA ASN A 70 1.51 -3.32 -6.94
C ASN A 70 1.18 -2.07 -6.10
N TYR A 71 1.69 -0.91 -6.53
CA TYR A 71 1.57 0.38 -5.85
C TYR A 71 0.48 1.30 -6.46
N LEU A 72 -0.47 0.74 -7.21
CA LEU A 72 -1.42 1.51 -8.03
C LEU A 72 -2.87 1.20 -7.65
N ASP A 73 -3.15 1.07 -6.36
CA ASP A 73 -4.54 0.95 -5.86
C ASP A 73 -5.38 2.21 -6.20
N TYR A 74 -4.74 3.35 -6.44
CA TYR A 74 -5.34 4.56 -6.99
C TYR A 74 -4.44 5.20 -8.08
N PRO A 75 -4.54 4.75 -9.35
CA PRO A 75 -3.62 5.16 -10.41
C PRO A 75 -3.75 6.64 -10.80
N ASN A 76 -4.90 7.28 -10.55
CA ASN A 76 -5.10 8.70 -10.81
C ASN A 76 -4.12 9.57 -10.03
N ALA A 77 -3.83 9.22 -8.77
CA ALA A 77 -2.86 9.97 -7.97
C ALA A 77 -1.45 9.93 -8.59
N PHE A 78 -1.05 8.79 -9.17
CA PHE A 78 0.23 8.69 -9.86
C PHE A 78 0.28 9.58 -11.10
N ALA A 79 -0.77 9.55 -11.92
CA ALA A 79 -0.85 10.36 -13.14
C ALA A 79 -0.83 11.87 -12.87
N ASN A 80 -1.29 12.31 -11.69
CA ASN A 80 -1.41 13.72 -11.33
C ASN A 80 -0.13 14.36 -10.74
N ILE A 81 0.93 13.59 -10.46
CA ILE A 81 2.14 14.08 -9.77
C ILE A 81 2.81 15.27 -10.49
N GLY A 82 2.80 15.27 -11.83
CA GLY A 82 3.52 16.23 -12.67
C GLY A 82 2.68 17.41 -13.19
N GLU A 83 1.46 17.60 -12.69
CA GLU A 83 0.53 18.61 -13.24
C GLU A 83 0.91 20.04 -12.82
N SER A 84 1.14 20.26 -11.52
CA SER A 84 1.36 21.60 -10.95
C SER A 84 2.78 22.13 -11.21
N ASP A 85 2.89 23.42 -11.52
CA ASP A 85 4.19 24.13 -11.58
C ASP A 85 4.67 24.57 -10.19
N ASP A 86 3.84 24.52 -9.14
CA ASP A 86 4.24 24.82 -7.76
C ASP A 86 4.93 23.62 -7.08
N ASP A 87 6.08 23.87 -6.44
CA ASP A 87 6.90 22.86 -5.78
C ASP A 87 6.17 22.15 -4.61
N LEU A 88 5.39 22.90 -3.82
CA LEU A 88 4.68 22.33 -2.67
C LEU A 88 3.49 21.51 -3.14
N GLU A 89 2.73 21.99 -4.13
CA GLU A 89 1.62 21.24 -4.72
C GLU A 89 2.10 19.94 -5.40
N ARG A 90 3.25 19.93 -6.09
CA ARG A 90 3.85 18.68 -6.58
C ARG A 90 4.23 17.75 -5.45
N CYS A 91 4.81 18.27 -4.37
CA CYS A 91 5.12 17.48 -3.18
C CYS A 91 3.85 16.85 -2.57
N LEU A 92 2.76 17.60 -2.50
CA LEU A 92 1.46 17.12 -2.04
C LEU A 92 0.90 16.05 -2.98
N ALA A 93 1.05 16.17 -4.30
CA ALA A 93 0.64 15.13 -5.25
C ALA A 93 1.43 13.82 -5.07
N VAL A 94 2.76 13.92 -4.82
CA VAL A 94 3.60 12.75 -4.46
C VAL A 94 3.11 12.12 -3.15
N LEU A 95 2.71 12.93 -2.15
CA LEU A 95 2.14 12.46 -0.90
C LEU A 95 0.77 11.81 -1.09
N THR A 96 -0.10 12.36 -1.95
CA THR A 96 -1.37 11.74 -2.32
C THR A 96 -1.12 10.35 -2.87
N PHE A 97 -0.22 10.20 -3.85
CA PHE A 97 0.19 8.87 -4.35
C PHE A 97 0.70 7.97 -3.22
N TRP A 98 1.56 8.49 -2.34
CA TRP A 98 2.10 7.73 -1.22
C TRP A 98 1.03 7.15 -0.30
N PHE A 99 0.02 7.94 0.04
CA PHE A 99 -1.06 7.52 0.93
C PHE A 99 -2.12 6.64 0.24
N THR A 100 -2.21 6.69 -1.10
CA THR A 100 -3.17 5.88 -1.87
C THR A 100 -2.57 4.65 -2.57
N LYS A 101 -1.26 4.41 -2.49
CA LYS A 101 -0.62 3.28 -3.18
C LYS A 101 -1.02 1.89 -2.65
N ASP A 102 -1.52 1.84 -1.41
CA ASP A 102 -1.80 0.61 -0.65
C ASP A 102 -3.20 0.58 -0.02
N LEU A 103 -4.20 1.20 -0.67
CA LEU A 103 -5.58 1.22 -0.19
C LEU A 103 -6.16 -0.20 0.04
N LYS A 104 -5.62 -1.23 -0.61
CA LYS A 104 -5.99 -2.63 -0.36
C LYS A 104 -5.86 -3.04 1.12
N PHE A 105 -4.93 -2.48 1.88
CA PHE A 105 -4.78 -2.75 3.32
C PHE A 105 -5.79 -2.01 4.19
N ILE A 106 -6.50 -1.03 3.62
CA ILE A 106 -7.50 -0.21 4.28
C ILE A 106 -8.90 -0.75 3.97
N LYS A 107 -9.16 -1.02 2.68
CA LYS A 107 -10.46 -1.52 2.19
C LYS A 107 -10.61 -3.04 2.34
N GLY A 108 -9.49 -3.76 2.41
CA GLY A 108 -9.44 -5.23 2.40
C GLY A 108 -8.92 -5.85 3.69
N LYS A 109 -8.87 -7.18 3.72
CA LYS A 109 -8.24 -7.95 4.81
C LYS A 109 -6.81 -8.32 4.41
N PRO A 110 -5.83 -8.22 5.32
CA PRO A 110 -4.48 -8.70 5.06
C PRO A 110 -4.50 -10.19 4.69
N CYS A 111 -3.85 -10.53 3.59
CA CYS A 111 -3.72 -11.92 3.17
C CYS A 111 -2.30 -12.30 2.77
N LYS A 112 -2.05 -13.61 2.66
CA LYS A 112 -0.83 -14.14 2.07
C LYS A 112 -1.08 -14.55 0.61
N PRO A 113 -0.50 -13.85 -0.38
CA PRO A 113 -0.53 -14.28 -1.78
C PRO A 113 0.40 -15.48 -2.03
N TYR A 114 0.29 -16.09 -3.21
CA TYR A 114 1.23 -17.12 -3.66
C TYR A 114 2.62 -16.53 -3.90
N ASN A 115 3.65 -17.11 -3.29
CA ASN A 115 5.04 -16.73 -3.54
C ASN A 115 5.40 -16.91 -5.02
N SER A 116 6.06 -15.91 -5.60
CA SER A 116 6.47 -15.95 -6.99
C SER A 116 7.73 -16.79 -7.24
N THR A 117 7.77 -17.37 -8.42
CA THR A 117 8.91 -18.11 -8.94
C THR A 117 9.93 -17.18 -9.61
N LEU A 118 11.20 -17.59 -9.71
CA LEU A 118 12.23 -16.79 -10.39
C LEU A 118 11.86 -16.59 -11.86
N GLY A 119 11.89 -15.35 -12.35
CA GLY A 119 11.53 -14.98 -13.73
C GLY A 119 10.03 -14.87 -13.98
N GLU A 120 9.19 -15.11 -12.97
CA GLU A 120 7.78 -14.77 -13.04
C GLU A 120 7.62 -13.26 -13.22
N PHE A 121 6.67 -12.83 -14.05
CA PHE A 121 6.35 -11.43 -14.24
C PHE A 121 4.85 -11.18 -14.26
N PHE A 122 4.44 -9.99 -13.85
CA PHE A 122 3.08 -9.50 -13.92
C PHE A 122 3.05 -8.16 -14.62
N ARG A 123 2.05 -7.95 -15.47
CA ARG A 123 1.83 -6.68 -16.16
C ARG A 123 0.36 -6.34 -16.19
N CYS A 124 0.05 -5.07 -15.97
CA CYS A 124 -1.30 -4.54 -16.09
C CYS A 124 -1.23 -3.06 -16.49
N HIS A 125 -2.39 -2.48 -16.76
CA HIS A 125 -2.51 -1.05 -17.00
C HIS A 125 -3.87 -0.56 -16.53
N TRP A 126 -3.95 0.75 -16.28
CA TRP A 126 -5.18 1.48 -16.01
C TRP A 126 -5.31 2.61 -17.01
N ASP A 127 -6.52 2.82 -17.50
CA ASP A 127 -6.89 4.00 -18.26
C ASP A 127 -7.54 4.99 -17.27
N VAL A 128 -6.82 6.06 -16.93
CA VAL A 128 -7.27 7.08 -16.00
C VAL A 128 -7.91 8.25 -16.75
N GLU A 129 -9.03 8.73 -16.24
CA GLU A 129 -9.74 9.86 -16.82
C GLU A 129 -8.92 11.15 -16.66
N ASN A 130 -8.85 11.95 -17.71
CA ASN A 130 -8.19 13.25 -17.65
C ASN A 130 -9.15 14.31 -17.10
N THR A 131 -8.62 15.16 -16.23
CA THR A 131 -9.36 16.30 -15.66
C THR A 131 -9.61 17.44 -16.65
N GLU A 132 -8.94 17.43 -17.82
CA GLU A 132 -9.00 18.47 -18.85
C GLU A 132 -10.24 18.41 -19.78
N GLY A 133 -11.26 17.64 -19.41
CA GLY A 133 -12.59 17.66 -20.04
C GLY A 133 -13.04 16.34 -20.65
N SER A 134 -14.36 16.19 -20.84
CA SER A 134 -15.05 14.94 -21.20
C SER A 134 -14.66 14.30 -22.54
N ASN A 135 -13.84 14.96 -23.36
CA ASN A 135 -13.41 14.49 -24.68
C ASN A 135 -11.89 14.21 -24.75
N ALA A 136 -11.14 14.38 -23.66
CA ALA A 136 -9.73 14.05 -23.63
C ALA A 136 -9.54 12.53 -23.67
N LYS A 137 -8.61 12.04 -24.50
CA LYS A 137 -8.23 10.61 -24.50
C LYS A 137 -7.76 10.25 -23.08
N PRO A 138 -8.17 9.10 -22.50
CA PRO A 138 -7.69 8.70 -21.19
C PRO A 138 -6.17 8.55 -21.19
N THR A 139 -5.57 8.89 -20.05
CA THR A 139 -4.14 8.73 -19.80
C THR A 139 -3.90 7.29 -19.37
N ARG A 140 -2.85 6.63 -19.88
CA ARG A 140 -2.55 5.24 -19.53
C ARG A 140 -1.43 5.18 -18.49
N VAL A 141 -1.66 4.42 -17.42
CA VAL A 141 -0.63 4.06 -16.44
C VAL A 141 -0.36 2.57 -16.57
N CYS A 142 0.85 2.21 -17.01
CA CYS A 142 1.29 0.82 -17.16
C CYS A 142 2.10 0.39 -15.93
N PHE A 143 1.95 -0.86 -15.52
CA PHE A 143 2.76 -1.49 -14.48
C PHE A 143 3.36 -2.80 -14.99
N LEU A 144 4.63 -3.00 -14.67
CA LEU A 144 5.37 -4.22 -14.91
C LEU A 144 6.15 -4.55 -13.63
N THR A 145 6.13 -5.82 -13.23
CA THR A 145 6.99 -6.32 -12.16
C THR A 145 7.49 -7.71 -12.52
N GLU A 146 8.72 -8.03 -12.12
CA GLU A 146 9.37 -9.31 -12.34
C GLU A 146 10.05 -9.79 -11.05
N GLN A 147 9.93 -11.07 -10.74
CA GLN A 147 10.65 -11.71 -9.65
C GLN A 147 12.09 -12.01 -10.09
N THR A 148 13.02 -11.10 -9.75
CA THR A 148 14.43 -11.16 -10.17
C THR A 148 15.30 -12.04 -9.28
N SER A 149 14.84 -12.37 -8.07
CA SER A 149 15.50 -13.32 -7.17
C SER A 149 14.46 -14.10 -6.35
N HIS A 150 14.71 -15.38 -6.09
CA HIS A 150 13.85 -16.22 -5.25
C HIS A 150 14.42 -16.42 -3.83
N HIS A 151 15.75 -16.42 -3.67
CA HIS A 151 16.43 -16.61 -2.39
C HIS A 151 17.62 -15.64 -2.25
N PRO A 152 17.42 -14.46 -1.61
CA PRO A 152 16.16 -13.97 -1.02
C PRO A 152 15.12 -13.58 -2.08
N PRO A 153 13.82 -13.52 -1.75
CA PRO A 153 12.79 -13.06 -2.67
C PRO A 153 12.94 -11.55 -2.92
N ILE A 154 13.16 -11.18 -4.17
CA ILE A 154 13.25 -9.79 -4.63
C ILE A 154 12.50 -9.68 -5.95
N SER A 155 11.65 -8.66 -6.06
CA SER A 155 10.99 -8.29 -7.31
C SER A 155 11.49 -6.91 -7.75
N ALA A 156 11.56 -6.67 -9.06
CA ALA A 156 11.82 -5.35 -9.62
C ALA A 156 10.55 -4.86 -10.30
N PHE A 157 10.15 -3.61 -10.07
CA PHE A 157 8.96 -3.04 -10.69
C PHE A 157 9.27 -1.77 -11.49
N TYR A 158 8.43 -1.51 -12.48
CA TYR A 158 8.41 -0.30 -13.29
C TYR A 158 6.96 0.15 -13.53
N VAL A 159 6.72 1.44 -13.34
CA VAL A 159 5.48 2.13 -13.66
C VAL A 159 5.77 3.15 -14.75
N ASP A 160 4.91 3.23 -15.76
CA ASP A 160 5.05 4.19 -16.86
C ASP A 160 3.74 4.92 -17.12
N CYS A 161 3.79 6.25 -17.16
CA CYS A 161 2.72 7.11 -17.62
C CYS A 161 3.29 8.03 -18.70
N LYS A 162 3.40 7.47 -19.92
CA LYS A 162 4.11 8.08 -21.03
C LYS A 162 3.53 9.43 -21.45
N GLU A 163 2.19 9.53 -21.50
CA GLU A 163 1.49 10.75 -21.90
C GLU A 163 1.80 11.93 -20.97
N LYS A 164 2.06 11.66 -19.69
CA LYS A 164 2.38 12.66 -18.68
C LYS A 164 3.88 12.81 -18.43
N GLY A 165 4.73 11.98 -19.05
CA GLY A 165 6.17 11.96 -18.83
C GLY A 165 6.54 11.63 -17.39
N ILE A 166 5.83 10.69 -16.76
CA ILE A 166 6.07 10.26 -15.37
C ILE A 166 6.36 8.76 -15.37
N SER A 167 7.39 8.33 -14.67
CA SER A 167 7.66 6.93 -14.43
C SER A 167 8.07 6.67 -12.99
N ALA A 168 7.95 5.43 -12.54
CA ALA A 168 8.48 5.02 -11.24
C ALA A 168 9.14 3.64 -11.29
N LYS A 169 10.10 3.41 -10.42
CA LYS A 169 10.84 2.16 -10.36
C LYS A 169 11.36 1.87 -8.96
N GLY A 170 11.64 0.61 -8.71
CA GLY A 170 12.23 0.17 -7.45
C GLY A 170 12.37 -1.34 -7.38
N TYR A 171 12.84 -1.80 -6.23
CA TYR A 171 12.93 -3.20 -5.88
C TYR A 171 12.12 -3.48 -4.63
N ASP A 172 11.29 -4.51 -4.70
CA ASP A 172 10.51 -5.00 -3.58
C ASP A 172 11.22 -6.19 -2.96
N GLN A 173 11.91 -5.90 -1.86
CA GLN A 173 12.39 -6.90 -0.92
C GLN A 173 11.75 -6.63 0.43
N ILE A 174 11.13 -7.66 1.01
CA ILE A 174 10.53 -7.59 2.34
C ILE A 174 11.41 -8.36 3.33
N SER A 175 11.64 -7.75 4.50
CA SER A 175 12.16 -8.41 5.70
C SER A 175 11.03 -8.59 6.70
N ALA A 176 10.66 -9.83 6.96
CA ALA A 176 9.67 -10.18 7.98
C ALA A 176 10.35 -10.72 9.23
N ARG A 177 9.98 -10.21 10.41
CA ARG A 177 10.48 -10.67 11.72
C ARG A 177 9.31 -10.87 12.67
N PHE A 178 9.31 -12.00 13.38
CA PHE A 178 8.30 -12.27 14.38
C PHE A 178 8.58 -11.50 15.67
N THR A 179 7.57 -10.84 16.22
CA THR A 179 7.66 -10.00 17.43
C THR A 179 6.78 -10.54 18.57
N GLY A 180 6.49 -11.85 18.58
CA GLY A 180 5.74 -12.52 19.64
C GLY A 180 4.26 -12.70 19.32
N THR A 181 3.47 -11.62 19.23
CA THR A 181 2.04 -11.69 18.87
C THR A 181 1.73 -11.07 17.51
N SER A 182 2.75 -10.54 16.85
CA SER A 182 2.67 -9.88 15.56
C SER A 182 3.88 -10.22 14.69
N ILE A 183 3.79 -9.90 13.40
CA ILE A 183 4.91 -9.96 12.46
C ILE A 183 5.23 -8.53 12.05
N ARG A 184 6.46 -8.09 12.30
CA ARG A 184 7.00 -6.85 11.76
C ARG A 184 7.48 -7.09 10.34
N VAL A 185 7.02 -6.26 9.41
CA VAL A 185 7.33 -6.26 7.99
C VAL A 185 8.04 -4.95 7.69
N ALA A 186 9.26 -5.02 7.18
CA ALA A 186 10.06 -3.84 6.85
C ALA A 186 10.78 -4.01 5.52
N PRO A 187 11.31 -2.94 4.93
CA PRO A 187 12.13 -3.03 3.73
C PRO A 187 13.37 -3.89 3.98
N GLY A 188 13.69 -4.77 3.02
CA GLY A 188 14.97 -5.46 2.97
C GLY A 188 16.09 -4.56 2.45
N ASN A 189 17.33 -5.04 2.52
CA ASN A 189 18.53 -4.27 2.12
C ASN A 189 18.52 -3.82 0.65
N HIS A 190 17.78 -4.50 -0.23
CA HIS A 190 17.65 -4.14 -1.64
C HIS A 190 16.46 -3.23 -1.94
N ASN A 191 15.53 -3.04 -0.98
CA ASN A 191 14.44 -2.08 -1.14
C ASN A 191 14.91 -0.70 -0.66
N LEU A 192 15.28 0.14 -1.64
CA LEU A 192 15.76 1.50 -1.41
C LEU A 192 14.65 2.57 -1.53
N GLY A 193 13.40 2.14 -1.66
CA GLY A 193 12.24 3.00 -1.89
C GLY A 193 11.72 2.97 -3.33
N ILE A 194 10.71 3.81 -3.57
CA ILE A 194 10.13 4.08 -4.88
C ILE A 194 10.80 5.34 -5.44
N PHE A 195 11.39 5.21 -6.62
CA PHE A 195 11.97 6.34 -7.35
C PHE A 195 10.99 6.79 -8.41
N ILE A 196 10.44 8.00 -8.28
CA ILE A 196 9.50 8.59 -9.25
C ILE A 196 10.27 9.64 -10.06
N ASP A 197 10.32 9.46 -11.37
CA ASP A 197 10.96 10.36 -12.32
C ASP A 197 9.89 11.13 -13.11
N ILE A 198 9.89 12.46 -13.00
CA ILE A 198 9.06 13.37 -13.81
C ILE A 198 9.96 13.99 -14.87
N HIS A 199 9.62 13.82 -16.15
CA HIS A 199 10.38 14.28 -17.31
C HIS A 199 9.43 14.69 -18.45
N ASN A 200 8.59 15.71 -18.19
CA ASN A 200 7.49 16.10 -19.08
C ASN A 200 7.77 17.37 -19.90
N GLY A 201 9.04 17.75 -20.03
CA GLY A 201 9.49 18.95 -20.76
C GLY A 201 9.40 20.25 -19.95
N ARG A 202 8.46 20.36 -19.00
CA ARG A 202 8.37 21.48 -18.03
C ARG A 202 9.16 21.16 -16.77
N ILE A 203 8.96 19.96 -16.25
CA ILE A 203 9.51 19.47 -15.01
C ILE A 203 10.52 18.36 -15.32
N ASN A 204 11.61 18.36 -14.56
CA ASN A 204 12.64 17.34 -14.61
C ASN A 204 13.10 17.06 -13.18
N GLU A 205 12.42 16.16 -12.47
CA GLU A 205 12.61 15.92 -11.04
C GLU A 205 12.62 14.42 -10.74
N THR A 206 13.42 14.02 -9.76
CA THR A 206 13.38 12.67 -9.19
C THR A 206 13.00 12.76 -7.73
N TRP A 207 12.00 11.98 -7.34
CA TRP A 207 11.55 11.80 -5.96
C TRP A 207 11.94 10.40 -5.48
N ASN A 208 12.48 10.29 -4.27
CA ASN A 208 12.72 9.00 -3.61
C ASN A 208 11.81 8.87 -2.39
N LEU A 209 11.02 7.79 -2.32
CA LEU A 209 10.06 7.52 -1.27
C LEU A 209 10.46 6.22 -0.55
N THR A 210 11.03 6.35 0.64
CA THR A 210 11.40 5.20 1.48
C THR A 210 10.17 4.65 2.21
N HIS A 211 10.22 3.38 2.62
CA HIS A 211 9.09 2.71 3.26
C HIS A 211 9.24 2.64 4.79
N PRO A 212 8.17 2.89 5.56
CA PRO A 212 8.11 2.62 6.99
C PRO A 212 8.00 1.10 7.23
N ALA A 213 7.99 0.71 8.51
CA ALA A 213 7.64 -0.66 8.88
C ALA A 213 6.12 -0.80 9.07
N ALA A 214 5.62 -1.99 8.81
CA ALA A 214 4.26 -2.40 9.13
C ALA A 214 4.26 -3.57 10.11
N HIS A 215 3.18 -3.70 10.86
CA HIS A 215 2.96 -4.79 11.80
C HIS A 215 1.65 -5.48 11.46
N LEU A 216 1.74 -6.79 11.23
CA LEU A 216 0.57 -7.66 11.12
C LEU A 216 0.23 -8.20 12.51
N GLY A 217 -0.82 -7.64 13.11
CA GLY A 217 -1.36 -8.02 14.42
C GLY A 217 -2.51 -9.02 14.34
N GLY A 218 -3.09 -9.34 15.50
CA GLY A 218 -4.31 -10.15 15.58
C GLY A 218 -4.14 -11.64 15.25
N LEU A 219 -2.89 -12.13 15.19
CA LEU A 219 -2.58 -13.52 14.83
C LEU A 219 -3.17 -14.55 15.80
N LEU A 220 -3.26 -14.22 17.10
CA LEU A 220 -3.82 -15.10 18.12
C LEU A 220 -5.36 -15.10 18.14
N THR A 221 -5.97 -13.97 17.80
CA THR A 221 -7.43 -13.78 17.80
C THR A 221 -8.06 -14.12 16.45
N GLY A 222 -7.26 -14.28 15.39
CA GLY A 222 -7.72 -14.47 14.02
C GLY A 222 -8.23 -13.20 13.32
N ALA A 223 -8.45 -12.12 14.09
CA ALA A 223 -8.80 -10.81 13.58
C ALA A 223 -7.54 -10.05 13.13
N LEU A 224 -7.02 -10.41 11.94
CA LEU A 224 -5.82 -9.79 11.39
C LEU A 224 -6.01 -8.29 11.14
N SER A 225 -5.00 -7.50 11.50
CA SER A 225 -4.98 -6.06 11.27
C SER A 225 -3.56 -5.60 10.91
N ILE A 226 -3.46 -4.62 10.01
CA ILE A 226 -2.20 -3.95 9.70
C ILE A 226 -2.13 -2.64 10.48
N THR A 227 -1.01 -2.41 11.14
CA THR A 227 -0.62 -1.08 11.64
C THR A 227 0.68 -0.68 10.96
N VAL A 228 0.90 0.62 10.76
CA VAL A 228 2.15 1.17 10.22
C VAL A 228 2.85 1.92 11.36
N GLN A 229 4.16 1.77 11.44
CA GLN A 229 5.02 2.33 12.48
C GLN A 229 6.34 2.82 11.86
N ASP A 230 7.16 3.50 12.66
CA ASP A 230 8.43 4.12 12.28
C ASP A 230 8.28 5.35 11.38
N ILE A 231 9.43 5.81 10.89
CA ILE A 231 9.58 7.01 10.08
C ILE A 231 9.87 6.58 8.64
N CYS A 232 9.28 7.28 7.69
CA CYS A 232 9.74 7.28 6.32
C CYS A 232 10.04 8.68 5.80
N TYR A 233 10.79 8.70 4.71
CA TYR A 233 11.31 9.89 4.07
C TYR A 233 10.90 9.94 2.62
N ILE A 234 10.49 11.13 2.17
CA ILE A 234 10.20 11.44 0.78
C ILE A 234 11.07 12.63 0.39
N THR A 235 11.95 12.46 -0.58
CA THR A 235 12.98 13.48 -0.90
C THR A 235 13.02 13.81 -2.38
N CYS A 236 13.14 15.09 -2.70
CA CYS A 236 13.49 15.58 -4.03
C CYS A 236 14.77 16.44 -3.93
N PRO A 237 15.93 15.93 -4.36
CA PRO A 237 17.19 16.68 -4.31
C PRO A 237 17.16 17.98 -5.12
N LYS A 238 16.56 17.96 -6.31
CA LYS A 238 16.50 19.15 -7.19
C LYS A 238 15.74 20.31 -6.54
N LEU A 239 14.59 20.02 -5.93
CA LEU A 239 13.82 21.02 -5.21
C LEU A 239 14.36 21.31 -3.82
N LYS A 240 15.35 20.54 -3.34
CA LYS A 240 15.81 20.57 -1.95
C LYS A 240 14.64 20.40 -0.98
N LEU A 241 13.67 19.56 -1.31
CA LEU A 241 12.52 19.26 -0.45
C LEU A 241 12.64 17.88 0.17
N LYS A 242 12.36 17.80 1.48
CA LYS A 242 12.28 16.56 2.23
C LYS A 242 10.99 16.56 3.04
N VAL A 243 10.35 15.40 3.06
CA VAL A 243 9.25 15.08 3.97
C VAL A 243 9.73 14.04 4.94
N ILE A 244 9.45 14.26 6.22
CA ILE A 244 9.52 13.22 7.24
C ILE A 244 8.07 12.88 7.61
N LEU A 245 7.69 11.62 7.46
CA LEU A 245 6.42 11.08 7.96
C LEU A 245 6.72 10.15 9.13
N HIS A 246 6.06 10.35 10.26
CA HIS A 246 6.19 9.53 11.46
C HIS A 246 4.84 8.87 11.75
N TYR A 247 4.78 7.56 11.53
CA TYR A 247 3.63 6.74 11.86
C TYR A 247 3.70 6.38 13.34
N LEU A 248 2.76 6.92 14.12
CA LEU A 248 2.78 6.81 15.57
C LEU A 248 2.26 5.46 16.03
N ASP A 249 2.88 4.94 17.08
CA ASP A 249 2.40 3.74 17.78
C ASP A 249 0.97 3.92 18.26
N GLU A 250 0.18 2.85 18.18
CA GLU A 250 -1.16 2.83 18.76
C GLU A 250 -1.06 2.86 20.29
N PRO A 251 -1.54 3.92 20.97
CA PRO A 251 -1.56 3.93 22.42
C PRO A 251 -2.66 3.02 22.95
N TRP A 252 -2.37 2.37 24.07
CA TRP A 252 -3.24 1.37 24.71
C TRP A 252 -4.60 1.93 25.17
N VAL A 253 -4.72 3.25 25.40
CA VAL A 253 -5.95 3.91 25.86
C VAL A 253 -6.05 5.35 25.31
N GLY A 254 -7.21 5.69 24.75
CA GLY A 254 -7.72 7.07 24.71
C GLY A 254 -7.09 8.07 23.72
N ARG A 255 -6.27 7.65 22.74
CA ARG A 255 -5.82 8.55 21.65
C ARG A 255 -6.02 7.95 20.26
N SER A 256 -5.90 8.81 19.24
CA SER A 256 -6.12 8.52 17.82
C SER A 256 -5.30 7.33 17.33
N LYS A 257 -5.98 6.29 16.85
CA LYS A 257 -5.36 5.15 16.15
C LYS A 257 -4.93 5.57 14.75
N TYR A 258 -3.94 4.87 14.19
CA TYR A 258 -3.47 5.09 12.81
C TYR A 258 -3.01 6.53 12.53
N ARG A 259 -2.52 7.22 13.56
CA ARG A 259 -2.09 8.60 13.42
C ARG A 259 -0.74 8.68 12.71
N VAL A 260 -0.61 9.61 11.78
CA VAL A 260 0.65 9.99 11.15
C VAL A 260 0.86 11.48 11.33
N GLU A 261 2.07 11.85 11.73
CA GLU A 261 2.54 13.24 11.78
C GLU A 261 3.61 13.43 10.72
N GLY A 262 3.70 14.61 10.12
CA GLY A 262 4.74 14.89 9.15
C GLY A 262 5.12 16.35 9.02
N VAL A 263 6.26 16.57 8.36
CA VAL A 263 6.77 17.90 8.05
C VAL A 263 7.41 17.89 6.67
N ILE A 264 7.03 18.86 5.85
CA ILE A 264 7.63 19.18 4.56
C ILE A 264 8.56 20.37 4.81
N PHE A 265 9.84 20.26 4.45
CA PHE A 265 10.83 21.31 4.70
C PHE A 265 11.91 21.35 3.62
N LYS A 266 12.61 22.48 3.54
CA LYS A 266 13.82 22.60 2.72
C LYS A 266 15.00 21.94 3.44
N TYR A 267 15.76 21.10 2.74
CA TYR A 267 16.93 20.40 3.28
C TYR A 267 18.15 20.58 2.37
N ASP A 268 19.33 20.22 2.86
CA ASP A 268 20.55 20.17 2.06
C ASP A 268 20.84 18.73 1.62
N PRO A 269 20.70 18.37 0.32
CA PRO A 269 20.94 17.00 -0.15
C PRO A 269 22.37 16.51 0.09
N GLU A 270 23.36 17.39 0.11
CA GLU A 270 24.76 17.05 0.34
C GLU A 270 25.08 16.85 1.84
N ASN A 271 24.17 17.25 2.73
CA ASN A 271 24.34 17.19 4.18
C ASN A 271 23.01 16.86 4.89
N ASP A 272 22.34 15.80 4.42
CA ASP A 272 21.06 15.36 4.96
C ASP A 272 21.20 14.63 6.31
N THR A 273 21.28 15.41 7.39
CA THR A 273 21.45 14.91 8.77
C THR A 273 20.15 14.90 9.58
N ILE A 274 19.09 15.54 9.08
CA ILE A 274 17.83 15.71 9.80
C ILE A 274 16.93 14.50 9.55
N THR A 275 16.72 13.69 10.58
CA THR A 275 15.95 12.43 10.51
C THR A 275 14.67 12.46 11.34
N ARG A 276 14.48 13.45 12.22
CA ARG A 276 13.31 13.53 13.10
C ARG A 276 12.62 14.88 12.93
N ILE A 277 11.29 14.86 13.01
CA ILE A 277 10.44 16.05 12.86
C ILE A 277 10.86 17.19 13.81
N LYS A 278 11.19 16.86 15.07
CA LYS A 278 11.57 17.85 16.10
C LYS A 278 12.89 18.57 15.83
N ASP A 279 13.75 18.02 14.97
CA ASP A 279 15.05 18.60 14.65
C ASP A 279 14.97 19.53 13.43
N VAL A 280 13.80 19.65 12.79
CA VAL A 280 13.58 20.53 11.64
C VAL A 280 13.46 21.99 12.11
N PRO A 281 14.31 22.91 11.63
CA PRO A 281 14.20 24.33 11.98
C PRO A 281 12.92 24.94 11.40
N ASP A 282 12.19 25.71 12.21
CA ASP A 282 10.89 26.29 11.80
C ASP A 282 10.99 27.15 10.53
N LYS A 283 12.11 27.84 10.32
CA LYS A 283 12.37 28.66 9.13
C LYS A 283 12.38 27.86 7.82
N ASP A 284 12.69 26.56 7.89
CA ASP A 284 12.85 25.69 6.74
C ASP A 284 11.55 24.95 6.40
N ILE A 285 10.56 24.98 7.30
CA ILE A 285 9.27 24.32 7.14
C ILE A 285 8.46 24.98 6.02
N LYS A 286 7.86 24.14 5.19
CA LYS A 286 6.90 24.52 4.13
C LYS A 286 5.48 24.13 4.47
N ALA A 287 5.29 22.97 5.10
CA ALA A 287 4.01 22.56 5.63
C ALA A 287 4.19 21.50 6.73
N ARG A 288 3.17 21.34 7.57
CA ARG A 288 3.03 20.20 8.48
C ARG A 288 1.90 19.31 8.01
N ILE A 289 2.02 18.00 8.28
CA ILE A 289 1.01 16.99 7.96
C ILE A 289 0.54 16.39 9.28
N ASP A 290 -0.76 16.19 9.42
CA ASP A 290 -1.34 15.49 10.57
C ASP A 290 -2.64 14.79 10.15
N GLY A 291 -2.93 13.66 10.78
CA GLY A 291 -4.22 12.98 10.61
C GLY A 291 -4.10 11.48 10.77
N CYS A 292 -5.07 10.79 10.20
CA CYS A 292 -5.24 9.35 10.28
C CYS A 292 -5.06 8.74 8.88
N TRP A 293 -4.00 7.95 8.67
CA TRP A 293 -3.64 7.47 7.33
C TRP A 293 -4.66 6.50 6.71
N ILE A 294 -5.61 6.00 7.50
CA ILE A 294 -6.72 5.18 7.02
C ILE A 294 -8.03 5.94 6.78
N SER A 295 -8.08 7.26 7.00
CA SER A 295 -9.33 8.03 6.88
C SER A 295 -9.15 9.46 6.39
N GLU A 296 -8.60 10.37 7.18
CA GLU A 296 -8.48 11.78 6.79
C GLU A 296 -7.09 12.29 7.15
N LEU A 297 -6.43 12.89 6.18
CA LEU A 297 -5.14 13.53 6.33
C LEU A 297 -5.24 14.99 5.94
N TYR A 298 -4.48 15.82 6.64
CA TYR A 298 -4.47 17.24 6.43
C TYR A 298 -3.05 17.77 6.37
N TYR A 299 -2.89 18.91 5.70
CA TYR A 299 -1.67 19.70 5.77
C TYR A 299 -1.96 21.15 6.18
N THR A 300 -0.99 21.76 6.84
CA THR A 300 -1.02 23.17 7.25
C THR A 300 0.22 23.85 6.65
N PRO A 301 0.07 24.77 5.67
CA PRO A 301 1.19 25.54 5.15
C PRO A 301 1.90 26.35 6.24
N ALA A 302 3.21 26.55 6.09
CA ALA A 302 3.99 27.37 7.01
C ALA A 302 3.41 28.79 7.13
N GLY A 303 3.25 29.28 8.37
CA GLY A 303 2.65 30.59 8.65
C GLY A 303 1.12 30.65 8.50
N SER A 304 0.47 29.59 8.04
CA SER A 304 -0.99 29.51 7.95
C SER A 304 -1.59 28.97 9.25
N LYS A 305 -2.82 29.40 9.55
CA LYS A 305 -3.70 28.75 10.54
C LYS A 305 -4.75 27.84 9.88
N VAL A 306 -4.82 27.87 8.56
CA VAL A 306 -5.77 27.09 7.78
C VAL A 306 -5.17 25.71 7.53
N THR A 307 -5.94 24.70 7.88
CA THR A 307 -5.62 23.29 7.64
C THR A 307 -6.45 22.80 6.48
N ILE A 308 -5.81 22.18 5.50
CA ILE A 308 -6.38 21.79 4.22
C ILE A 308 -6.34 20.26 4.14
N MET A 309 -7.45 19.65 3.76
CA MET A 309 -7.54 18.20 3.61
C MET A 309 -6.75 17.75 2.38
N ILE A 310 -5.97 16.69 2.51
CA ILE A 310 -5.35 16.00 1.39
C ILE A 310 -6.44 15.13 0.73
N PRO A 311 -6.74 15.31 -0.56
CA PRO A 311 -7.81 14.59 -1.23
C PRO A 311 -7.42 13.13 -1.46
N LEU A 312 -7.77 12.27 -0.50
CA LEU A 312 -7.55 10.83 -0.57
C LEU A 312 -8.89 10.15 -0.91
N GLU A 313 -8.96 9.43 -2.03
CA GLU A 313 -10.12 8.63 -2.39
C GLU A 313 -10.00 7.23 -1.76
N TYR A 314 -10.56 7.09 -0.55
CA TYR A 314 -10.70 5.80 0.14
C TYR A 314 -11.84 4.93 -0.36
#